data_AF-A0A562IJ99-F1
#
_entry.id   AF-A0A562IJ99-F1
#
_cell.length_a   1.000
_cell.length_b   1.000
_cell.length_c   1.000
_cell.angle_alpha   90.00
_cell.angle_beta   90.00
_cell.angle_gamma   90.00
#
_symmetry.space_group_name_H-M   'P 1'
#
loop_
_entity.id
_entity.type
_entity.pdbx_description
1 polymer ?
#
loop_
_entity_poly.entity_id
_entity_poly.type
_entity_poly.pdbx_seq_one_letter_code
_entity_poly.pdbx_strand_id
1 'polypeptide(L)'
;MLKKVLIANRGEIAVRIARACKDTGVGSVAVYADPDRDALHVKVADEAYAIGGATPAESYLVQDKLLDVARKAGADAVHPGYGFLAENASFARAVIDAGLTWIGPSPEAIDALGDKVKARHIAARANAPLVPGTPDPVADAEEVVAFAKDHGLPVAIKAAYGGGGRGLKVARTLEEIPALFESATREAVAAFGRGECFVERYLDKPRHVETQCLADTHGNVVVVSTRDCSLQRRHQKLVEEAPAPFLTDEQNAELVRASKAILKEAGYHGAGTCEFLIGQDSTISFLEVNTRLQVEHPVTEEVTGIDLVREQFRIANGEPLGYDDPTPTRHSIEFRINGEDAGRGFLPAPGFITQFRPPSGPGVRFDSGIEAGHIVGGAFDSMLAKLIVTGRNRNEALERSRRALAEFVVDGIPTVIPFHRAVITDEAFAPTDPAQPFSVHTRWIETEWHNTVEPYSGSVAEAKHNDGERQTIVIEVDGKRIEVALPGDLALGGGTAKKKAPKRSSSSKRSAAVSGDALTAPMQGTIVKIAVKEGQTVEVGELVAVLEAMKMEQPINAHKSGTITGIAAAVGDTVPHGAVIVEIKETGI
;
A
#
# COMPACT_ATOMS: atom_id res chain seq x y z
N MET A 1 10.28 25.65 16.02
CA MET A 1 9.51 24.66 16.79
C MET A 1 8.12 24.55 16.22
N LEU A 2 7.79 23.36 15.73
CA LEU A 2 6.46 22.94 15.29
C LEU A 2 5.42 23.20 16.37
N LYS A 3 4.30 23.83 16.01
CA LYS A 3 3.18 24.06 16.92
C LYS A 3 1.92 23.38 16.45
N LYS A 4 1.71 23.28 15.13
CA LYS A 4 0.51 22.68 14.57
C LYS A 4 0.80 22.02 13.22
N VAL A 5 0.56 20.71 13.15
CA VAL A 5 0.86 19.86 11.99
C VAL A 5 -0.43 19.48 11.28
N LEU A 6 -0.51 19.80 9.98
CA LEU A 6 -1.49 19.20 9.09
C LEU A 6 -1.03 17.81 8.66
N ILE A 7 -1.90 16.83 8.85
CA ILE A 7 -1.68 15.45 8.48
C ILE A 7 -2.30 15.23 7.10
N ALA A 8 -1.47 15.19 6.06
CA ALA A 8 -1.89 15.04 4.66
C ALA A 8 -2.15 13.56 4.31
N ASN A 9 -2.91 12.85 5.15
CA ASN A 9 -3.18 11.43 5.01
C ASN A 9 -4.47 11.02 5.75
N ARG A 10 -4.83 9.74 5.68
CA ARG A 10 -6.01 9.14 6.32
C ARG A 10 -5.66 7.83 7.02
N GLY A 11 -6.66 7.21 7.65
CA GLY A 11 -6.54 5.85 8.16
C GLY A 11 -5.56 5.72 9.33
N GLU A 12 -4.93 4.55 9.46
CA GLU A 12 -4.11 4.23 10.63
C GLU A 12 -2.91 5.19 10.80
N ILE A 13 -2.26 5.56 9.70
CA ILE A 13 -1.08 6.44 9.75
C ILE A 13 -1.44 7.84 10.23
N ALA A 14 -2.62 8.35 9.85
CA ALA A 14 -3.08 9.64 10.34
C ALA A 14 -3.35 9.60 11.86
N VAL A 15 -3.88 8.47 12.36
CA VAL A 15 -4.02 8.23 13.81
C VAL A 15 -2.65 8.16 14.49
N ARG A 16 -1.68 7.44 13.90
CA ARG A 16 -0.32 7.31 14.41
C ARG A 16 0.40 8.66 14.54
N ILE A 17 0.25 9.53 13.54
CA ILE A 17 0.83 10.89 13.56
C ILE A 17 0.10 11.78 14.55
N ALA A 18 -1.23 11.76 14.59
CA ALA A 18 -2.02 12.55 15.55
C ALA A 18 -1.67 12.20 17.00
N ARG A 19 -1.44 10.92 17.31
CA ARG A 19 -0.97 10.47 18.63
C ARG A 19 0.43 11.04 18.96
N ALA A 20 1.38 11.00 18.01
CA ALA A 20 2.70 11.59 18.20
C ALA A 20 2.63 13.11 18.45
N CYS A 21 1.76 13.82 17.72
CA CYS A 21 1.48 15.23 17.97
C CYS A 21 1.00 15.44 19.41
N LYS A 22 0.03 14.62 19.86
CA LYS A 22 -0.52 14.69 21.23
C LYS A 22 0.54 14.48 22.29
N ASP A 23 1.38 13.45 22.14
CA ASP A 23 2.44 13.09 23.08
C ASP A 23 3.54 14.18 23.18
N THR A 24 3.71 14.97 22.12
CA THR A 24 4.70 16.06 22.05
C THR A 24 4.11 17.45 22.30
N GLY A 25 2.80 17.56 22.54
CA GLY A 25 2.12 18.84 22.75
C GLY A 25 1.98 19.70 21.48
N VAL A 26 2.12 19.09 20.30
CA VAL A 26 1.89 19.72 18.98
C VAL A 26 0.42 19.55 18.59
N GLY A 27 -0.22 20.60 18.09
CA GLY A 27 -1.60 20.51 17.60
C GLY A 27 -1.68 19.69 16.31
N SER A 28 -2.69 18.84 16.19
CA SER A 28 -2.94 18.01 15.01
C SER A 28 -4.14 18.48 14.20
N VAL A 29 -4.00 18.52 12.88
CA VAL A 29 -5.08 18.86 11.94
C VAL A 29 -5.25 17.72 10.95
N ALA A 30 -6.38 17.01 11.01
CA ALA A 30 -6.75 16.01 10.03
C ALA A 30 -7.49 16.61 8.83
N VAL A 31 -7.36 15.96 7.67
CA VAL A 31 -8.21 16.20 6.50
C VAL A 31 -9.04 14.95 6.20
N TYR A 32 -10.22 15.11 5.60
CA TYR A 32 -11.05 13.97 5.22
C TYR A 32 -11.85 14.17 3.93
N ALA A 33 -11.87 13.11 3.11
CA ALA A 33 -12.81 12.94 2.01
C ALA A 33 -14.24 12.68 2.54
N ASP A 34 -15.27 12.85 1.73
CA ASP A 34 -16.65 12.71 2.19
C ASP A 34 -16.98 11.35 2.84
N PRO A 35 -16.50 10.21 2.32
CA PRO A 35 -16.69 8.90 2.95
C PRO A 35 -15.95 8.73 4.29
N ASP A 36 -14.94 9.56 4.56
CA ASP A 36 -14.07 9.47 5.75
C ASP A 36 -14.53 10.37 6.90
N ARG A 37 -15.70 11.01 6.78
CA ARG A 37 -16.21 11.96 7.78
C ARG A 37 -16.28 11.39 9.20
N ASP A 38 -16.58 10.11 9.31
CA ASP A 38 -16.69 9.40 10.60
C ASP A 38 -15.46 8.51 10.89
N ALA A 39 -14.38 8.63 10.10
CA ALA A 39 -13.16 7.84 10.26
C ALA A 39 -12.43 8.18 11.57
N LEU A 40 -11.63 7.23 12.06
CA LEU A 40 -10.98 7.35 13.37
C LEU A 40 -10.01 8.53 13.43
N HIS A 41 -9.26 8.81 12.35
CA HIS A 41 -8.30 9.91 12.33
C HIS A 41 -8.96 11.29 12.43
N VAL A 42 -10.21 11.43 11.98
CA VAL A 42 -11.01 12.66 12.13
C VAL A 42 -11.39 12.89 13.59
N LYS A 43 -11.64 11.82 14.34
CA LYS A 43 -12.02 11.88 15.77
C LYS A 43 -10.83 12.06 16.71
N VAL A 44 -9.66 11.53 16.33
CA VAL A 44 -8.44 11.54 17.16
C VAL A 44 -7.67 12.85 17.04
N ALA A 45 -7.70 13.51 15.89
CA ALA A 45 -7.03 14.80 15.71
C ALA A 45 -7.73 15.92 16.48
N ASP A 46 -7.00 16.96 16.88
CA ASP A 46 -7.54 18.11 17.62
C ASP A 46 -8.49 18.95 16.74
N GLU A 47 -8.20 19.02 15.44
CA GLU A 47 -9.03 19.68 14.42
C GLU A 47 -9.17 18.78 13.18
N ALA A 48 -10.29 18.90 12.47
CA ALA A 48 -10.49 18.17 11.23
C ALA A 48 -11.27 18.98 10.19
N TYR A 49 -10.86 18.89 8.92
CA TYR A 49 -11.44 19.66 7.82
C TYR A 49 -11.84 18.77 6.63
N ALA A 50 -13.04 18.99 6.12
CA ALA A 50 -13.48 18.36 4.88
C ALA A 50 -12.68 18.91 3.70
N ILE A 51 -12.16 18.02 2.86
CA ILE A 51 -11.57 18.36 1.55
C ILE A 51 -12.51 17.97 0.39
N GLY A 52 -13.59 17.25 0.68
CA GLY A 52 -14.61 16.83 -0.28
C GLY A 52 -14.09 15.83 -1.32
N GLY A 53 -15.03 15.25 -2.08
CA GLY A 53 -14.74 14.18 -3.04
C GLY A 53 -14.78 12.80 -2.38
N ALA A 54 -14.86 11.75 -3.19
CA ALA A 54 -15.01 10.37 -2.72
C ALA A 54 -13.79 9.49 -3.02
N THR A 55 -12.96 9.90 -3.98
CA THR A 55 -11.79 9.16 -4.43
C THR A 55 -10.48 9.86 -4.05
N PRO A 56 -9.33 9.16 -3.99
CA PRO A 56 -8.02 9.79 -3.81
C PRO A 56 -7.75 10.98 -4.74
N ALA A 57 -8.08 10.83 -6.03
CA ALA A 57 -7.81 11.82 -7.07
C ALA A 57 -8.59 13.13 -6.86
N GLU A 58 -9.80 13.04 -6.30
CA GLU A 58 -10.64 14.20 -5.99
C GLU A 58 -10.33 14.81 -4.62
N SER A 59 -9.60 14.10 -3.75
CA SER A 59 -9.41 14.45 -2.34
C SER A 59 -7.93 14.53 -1.95
N TYR A 60 -7.37 13.47 -1.35
CA TYR A 60 -6.03 13.45 -0.73
C TYR A 60 -4.86 13.67 -1.70
N LEU A 61 -5.08 13.55 -3.02
CA LEU A 61 -4.07 13.86 -4.05
C LEU A 61 -4.14 15.31 -4.55
N VAL A 62 -5.14 16.10 -4.12
CA VAL A 62 -5.33 17.49 -4.57
C VAL A 62 -4.55 18.43 -3.66
N GLN A 63 -3.33 18.78 -4.09
CA GLN A 63 -2.37 19.61 -3.35
C GLN A 63 -2.99 20.95 -2.87
N ASP A 64 -3.74 21.63 -3.75
CA ASP A 64 -4.36 22.93 -3.44
C ASP A 64 -5.35 22.86 -2.27
N LYS A 65 -6.12 21.77 -2.18
CA LYS A 65 -7.07 21.56 -1.08
C LYS A 65 -6.34 21.41 0.26
N LEU A 66 -5.22 20.67 0.27
CA LEU A 66 -4.42 20.45 1.46
C LEU A 66 -3.76 21.75 1.94
N LEU A 67 -3.19 22.54 1.02
CA LEU A 67 -2.57 23.83 1.34
C LEU A 67 -3.59 24.87 1.80
N ASP A 68 -4.80 24.86 1.24
CA ASP A 68 -5.90 25.71 1.70
C ASP A 68 -6.34 25.37 3.12
N VAL A 69 -6.45 24.08 3.47
CA VAL A 69 -6.73 23.65 4.85
C VAL A 69 -5.58 24.04 5.79
N ALA A 70 -4.31 23.82 5.40
CA ALA A 70 -3.16 24.19 6.23
C ALA A 70 -3.21 25.68 6.62
N ARG A 71 -3.52 26.54 5.64
CA ARG A 71 -3.71 27.98 5.84
C ARG A 71 -4.89 28.30 6.77
N LYS A 72 -6.05 27.68 6.54
CA LYS A 72 -7.28 27.90 7.35
C LYS A 72 -7.12 27.46 8.80
N ALA A 73 -6.44 26.34 9.03
CA ALA A 73 -6.19 25.80 10.36
C ALA A 73 -5.04 26.51 11.10
N GLY A 74 -4.22 27.29 10.39
CA GLY A 74 -3.01 27.89 10.92
C GLY A 74 -1.94 26.86 11.26
N ALA A 75 -1.86 25.77 10.49
CA ALA A 75 -0.78 24.81 10.60
C ALA A 75 0.55 25.47 10.20
N ASP A 76 1.65 25.10 10.85
CA ASP A 76 3.00 25.54 10.51
C ASP A 76 3.84 24.45 9.83
N ALA A 77 3.28 23.25 9.70
CA ALA A 77 3.91 22.12 9.03
C ALA A 77 2.93 21.13 8.42
N VAL A 78 3.43 20.32 7.50
CA VAL A 78 2.70 19.22 6.86
C VAL A 78 3.47 17.93 7.05
N HIS A 79 2.81 16.92 7.62
CA HIS A 79 3.30 15.54 7.65
C HIS A 79 2.54 14.70 6.63
N PRO A 80 3.21 14.13 5.61
CA PRO A 80 2.52 13.38 4.56
C PRO A 80 2.19 11.93 4.94
N GLY A 81 2.84 11.39 5.97
CA GLY A 81 2.73 9.96 6.29
C GLY A 81 3.41 9.12 5.22
N TYR A 82 2.69 8.16 4.65
CA TYR A 82 3.16 7.33 3.55
C TYR A 82 2.08 7.19 2.46
N GLY A 83 2.48 6.83 1.24
CA GLY A 83 1.56 6.86 0.10
C GLY A 83 1.08 8.28 -0.23
N PHE A 84 0.00 8.40 -1.00
CA PHE A 84 -0.51 9.67 -1.51
C PHE A 84 0.59 10.61 -2.05
N LEU A 85 0.85 11.71 -1.36
CA LEU A 85 1.80 12.75 -1.76
C LEU A 85 3.13 12.69 -0.99
N ALA A 86 3.38 11.64 -0.20
CA ALA A 86 4.59 11.53 0.63
C ALA A 86 5.90 11.52 -0.17
N GLU A 87 5.85 11.01 -1.39
CA GLU A 87 7.01 10.93 -2.31
C GLU A 87 6.80 11.86 -3.51
N ASN A 88 6.00 12.91 -3.35
CA ASN A 88 5.72 13.88 -4.40
C ASN A 88 6.55 15.15 -4.19
N ALA A 89 7.62 15.29 -5.00
CA ALA A 89 8.53 16.43 -4.91
C ALA A 89 7.84 17.79 -5.16
N SER A 90 6.86 17.85 -6.06
CA SER A 90 6.14 19.12 -6.32
C SER A 90 5.26 19.54 -5.15
N PHE A 91 4.67 18.58 -4.43
CA PHE A 91 3.91 18.87 -3.21
C PHE A 91 4.82 19.32 -2.08
N ALA A 92 5.93 18.62 -1.84
CA ALA A 92 6.92 19.03 -0.85
C ALA A 92 7.42 20.45 -1.12
N ARG A 93 7.67 20.79 -2.39
CA ARG A 93 8.01 22.16 -2.81
C ARG A 93 6.89 23.14 -2.52
N ALA A 94 5.64 22.83 -2.90
CA ALA A 94 4.50 23.72 -2.70
C ALA A 94 4.22 24.00 -1.21
N VAL A 95 4.45 23.03 -0.33
CA VAL A 95 4.40 23.21 1.14
C VAL A 95 5.45 24.22 1.60
N ILE A 96 6.71 24.05 1.16
CA ILE A 96 7.81 24.96 1.51
C ILE A 96 7.56 26.38 0.96
N ASP A 97 7.11 26.49 -0.29
CA ASP A 97 6.81 27.77 -0.94
C ASP A 97 5.62 28.49 -0.27
N ALA A 98 4.71 27.74 0.36
CA ALA A 98 3.64 28.29 1.20
C ALA A 98 4.11 28.73 2.61
N GLY A 99 5.41 28.60 2.92
CA GLY A 99 6.01 28.97 4.21
C GLY A 99 5.79 27.94 5.32
N LEU A 100 5.38 26.72 4.97
CA LEU A 100 5.14 25.62 5.90
C LEU A 100 6.38 24.72 5.97
N THR A 101 6.59 24.08 7.12
CA THR A 101 7.63 23.05 7.27
C THR A 101 7.16 21.75 6.63
N TRP A 102 7.91 21.21 5.68
CA TRP A 102 7.71 19.87 5.17
C TRP A 102 8.37 18.85 6.12
N ILE A 103 7.60 17.91 6.68
CA ILE A 103 8.13 16.86 7.56
C ILE A 103 8.44 15.62 6.72
N GLY A 104 9.62 15.65 6.10
CA GLY A 104 10.11 14.62 5.20
C GLY A 104 11.40 15.07 4.51
N PRO A 105 11.93 14.29 3.56
CA PRO A 105 13.11 14.67 2.79
C PRO A 105 12.87 15.87 1.88
N SER A 106 13.95 16.52 1.44
CA SER A 106 13.88 17.64 0.49
C SER A 106 13.25 17.23 -0.84
N PRO A 107 12.58 18.15 -1.55
CA PRO A 107 12.05 17.87 -2.89
C PRO A 107 13.12 17.34 -3.86
N GLU A 108 14.36 17.83 -3.76
CA GLU A 108 15.50 17.37 -4.56
C GLU A 108 15.84 15.90 -4.25
N ALA A 109 15.87 15.51 -2.98
CA ALA A 109 16.15 14.12 -2.60
C ALA A 109 15.01 13.18 -3.02
N ILE A 110 13.75 13.62 -2.93
CA ILE A 110 12.59 12.88 -3.43
C ILE A 110 12.72 12.62 -4.94
N ASP A 111 13.01 13.65 -5.74
CA ASP A 111 13.17 13.50 -7.19
C ASP A 111 14.40 12.64 -7.57
N ALA A 112 15.52 12.84 -6.88
CA ALA A 112 16.77 12.14 -7.17
C ALA A 112 16.70 10.64 -6.86
N LEU A 113 15.96 10.25 -5.81
CA LEU A 113 15.82 8.85 -5.39
C LEU A 113 14.57 8.18 -5.98
N GLY A 114 13.55 8.95 -6.39
CA GLY A 114 12.36 8.43 -7.06
C GLY A 114 12.57 8.06 -8.54
N ASP A 115 13.59 8.61 -9.19
CA ASP A 115 14.01 8.21 -10.54
C ASP A 115 15.02 7.05 -10.45
N LYS A 116 14.67 5.89 -11.02
CA LYS A 116 15.50 4.68 -10.95
C LYS A 116 16.91 4.86 -11.53
N VAL A 117 17.05 5.63 -12.60
CA VAL A 117 18.35 5.86 -13.25
C VAL A 117 19.21 6.77 -12.37
N LYS A 118 18.63 7.87 -11.87
CA LYS A 118 19.33 8.76 -10.93
C LYS A 118 19.71 8.03 -9.63
N ALA A 119 18.79 7.26 -9.06
CA ALA A 119 19.01 6.45 -7.87
C ALA A 119 20.12 5.41 -8.07
N ARG A 120 20.15 4.72 -9.23
CA ARG A 120 21.23 3.78 -9.59
C ARG A 120 22.58 4.48 -9.68
N HIS A 121 22.64 5.68 -10.28
CA HIS A 121 23.88 6.47 -10.32
C HIS A 121 24.34 6.91 -8.93
N ILE A 122 23.43 7.31 -8.04
CA ILE A 122 23.74 7.62 -6.64
C ILE A 122 24.28 6.38 -5.93
N ALA A 123 23.60 5.24 -6.08
CA ALA A 123 24.02 3.97 -5.49
C ALA A 123 25.41 3.55 -5.99
N ALA A 124 25.69 3.69 -7.29
CA ALA A 124 27.00 3.40 -7.85
C ALA A 124 28.11 4.30 -7.27
N ARG A 125 27.88 5.62 -7.16
CA ARG A 125 28.84 6.55 -6.54
C ARG A 125 29.03 6.29 -5.05
N ALA A 126 27.98 5.87 -4.35
CA ALA A 126 28.02 5.43 -2.96
C ALA A 126 28.67 4.04 -2.77
N ASN A 127 29.11 3.40 -3.88
CA ASN A 127 29.64 2.06 -3.92
C ASN A 127 28.69 1.05 -3.24
N ALA A 128 27.38 1.22 -3.44
CA ALA A 128 26.36 0.31 -2.94
C ALA A 128 26.41 -1.01 -3.75
N PRO A 129 26.07 -2.14 -3.13
CA PRO A 129 26.06 -3.42 -3.82
C PRO A 129 24.93 -3.41 -4.86
N LEU A 130 25.25 -3.62 -6.13
CA LEU A 130 24.29 -3.65 -7.24
C LEU A 130 24.42 -4.98 -7.98
N VAL A 131 23.30 -5.59 -8.35
CA VAL A 131 23.36 -6.69 -9.33
C VAL A 131 23.92 -6.20 -10.65
N PRO A 132 24.67 -7.06 -11.39
CA PRO A 132 25.04 -6.77 -12.76
C PRO A 132 23.79 -6.37 -13.55
N GLY A 133 23.90 -5.27 -14.28
CA GLY A 133 22.84 -4.75 -15.12
C GLY A 133 23.37 -3.66 -16.02
N THR A 134 22.68 -3.39 -17.11
CA THR A 134 23.10 -2.36 -18.06
C THR A 134 23.06 -0.98 -17.40
N PRO A 135 24.07 -0.12 -17.64
CA PRO A 135 24.10 1.22 -17.07
C PRO A 135 23.04 2.12 -17.68
N ASP A 136 22.78 1.93 -18.97
CA ASP A 136 21.81 2.68 -19.78
C ASP A 136 20.72 1.72 -20.30
N PRO A 137 19.58 2.26 -20.78
CA PRO A 137 18.58 1.46 -21.47
C PRO A 137 19.18 0.72 -22.67
N VAL A 138 18.80 -0.55 -22.84
CA VAL A 138 19.22 -1.37 -23.97
C VAL A 138 18.56 -0.91 -25.26
N ALA A 139 19.27 -1.03 -26.38
CA ALA A 139 18.77 -0.64 -27.69
C ALA A 139 17.76 -1.65 -28.26
N ASP A 140 18.01 -2.95 -28.06
CA ASP A 140 17.25 -4.04 -28.65
C ASP A 140 17.33 -5.34 -27.82
N ALA A 141 16.64 -6.39 -28.29
CA ALA A 141 16.63 -7.69 -27.62
C ALA A 141 17.97 -8.42 -27.74
N GLU A 142 18.74 -8.16 -28.81
CA GLU A 142 20.06 -8.73 -29.02
C GLU A 142 21.05 -8.30 -27.93
N GLU A 143 20.99 -7.05 -27.48
CA GLU A 143 21.78 -6.56 -26.34
C GLU A 143 21.40 -7.29 -25.04
N VAL A 144 20.11 -7.58 -24.83
CA VAL A 144 19.63 -8.36 -23.67
C VAL A 144 20.14 -9.81 -23.74
N VAL A 145 20.16 -10.42 -24.94
CA VAL A 145 20.73 -11.76 -25.15
C VAL A 145 22.23 -11.77 -24.89
N ALA A 146 22.96 -10.75 -25.34
CA ALA A 146 24.40 -10.61 -25.09
C ALA A 146 24.68 -10.49 -23.59
N PHE A 147 23.92 -9.65 -22.89
CA PHE A 147 23.99 -9.50 -21.44
C PHE A 147 23.73 -10.84 -20.71
N ALA A 148 22.68 -11.58 -21.09
CA ALA A 148 22.34 -12.86 -20.48
C ALA A 148 23.42 -13.95 -20.72
N LYS A 149 24.15 -13.89 -21.84
CA LYS A 149 25.29 -14.79 -22.11
C LYS A 149 26.51 -14.48 -21.24
N ASP A 150 26.75 -13.20 -20.93
CA ASP A 150 27.90 -12.78 -20.13
C ASP A 150 27.64 -12.94 -18.62
N HIS A 151 26.45 -12.55 -18.16
CA HIS A 151 26.10 -12.52 -16.73
C HIS A 151 25.27 -13.71 -16.25
N GLY A 152 24.82 -14.57 -17.16
CA GLY A 152 24.00 -15.73 -16.89
C GLY A 152 22.50 -15.43 -16.80
N LEU A 153 21.70 -16.49 -16.83
CA LEU A 153 20.25 -16.48 -16.64
C LEU A 153 19.89 -16.91 -15.20
N PRO A 154 18.71 -16.51 -14.68
CA PRO A 154 17.71 -15.65 -15.32
C PRO A 154 18.07 -14.16 -15.32
N VAL A 155 17.50 -13.40 -16.26
CA VAL A 155 17.61 -11.94 -16.34
C VAL A 155 16.24 -11.27 -16.25
N ALA A 156 16.20 -10.08 -15.67
CA ALA A 156 15.01 -9.25 -15.57
C ALA A 156 15.10 -8.07 -16.53
N ILE A 157 14.09 -7.95 -17.39
CA ILE A 157 13.88 -6.81 -18.28
C ILE A 157 12.92 -5.86 -17.55
N LYS A 158 13.33 -4.61 -17.35
CA LYS A 158 12.57 -3.61 -16.59
C LYS A 158 12.42 -2.33 -17.40
N ALA A 159 11.22 -1.73 -17.35
CA ALA A 159 11.02 -0.38 -17.84
C ALA A 159 11.91 0.62 -17.05
N ALA A 160 12.55 1.54 -17.76
CA ALA A 160 13.39 2.59 -17.18
C ALA A 160 12.57 3.60 -16.35
N TYR A 161 11.30 3.77 -16.70
CA TYR A 161 10.35 4.67 -16.04
C TYR A 161 9.23 3.87 -15.38
N GLY A 162 8.73 4.37 -14.24
CA GLY A 162 7.63 3.76 -13.48
C GLY A 162 8.07 2.88 -12.30
N GLY A 163 7.15 2.63 -11.36
CA GLY A 163 7.37 1.87 -10.12
C GLY A 163 6.42 0.68 -9.94
N GLY A 164 6.65 -0.13 -8.90
CA GLY A 164 5.72 -1.20 -8.48
C GLY A 164 5.70 -2.47 -9.36
N GLY A 165 6.80 -2.80 -10.04
CA GLY A 165 6.93 -4.05 -10.80
C GLY A 165 6.20 -4.08 -12.17
N ARG A 166 5.51 -3.01 -12.57
CA ARG A 166 4.90 -2.90 -13.92
C ARG A 166 5.99 -2.90 -14.99
N GLY A 167 5.79 -3.65 -16.06
CA GLY A 167 6.76 -3.83 -17.15
C GLY A 167 7.93 -4.77 -16.84
N LEU A 168 7.95 -5.43 -15.66
CA LEU A 168 8.96 -6.43 -15.34
C LEU A 168 8.69 -7.74 -16.09
N LYS A 169 9.65 -8.22 -16.87
CA LYS A 169 9.64 -9.56 -17.47
C LYS A 169 10.89 -10.32 -17.06
N VAL A 170 10.73 -11.59 -16.71
CA VAL A 170 11.85 -12.45 -16.28
C VAL A 170 12.09 -13.49 -17.35
N ALA A 171 13.25 -13.41 -18.00
CA ALA A 171 13.72 -14.41 -18.94
C ALA A 171 14.61 -15.43 -18.22
N ARG A 172 14.16 -16.68 -18.21
CA ARG A 172 14.83 -17.91 -17.77
C ARG A 172 15.54 -18.65 -18.90
N THR A 173 15.17 -18.42 -20.16
CA THR A 173 15.91 -18.95 -21.34
C THR A 173 16.28 -17.83 -22.33
N LEU A 174 17.22 -18.10 -23.25
CA LEU A 174 17.64 -17.10 -24.24
C LEU A 174 16.56 -16.89 -25.33
N GLU A 175 15.79 -17.92 -25.62
CA GLU A 175 14.81 -17.95 -26.72
C GLU A 175 13.58 -17.07 -26.44
N GLU A 176 13.24 -16.86 -25.16
CA GLU A 176 12.10 -16.03 -24.77
C GLU A 176 12.44 -14.55 -24.64
N ILE A 177 13.73 -14.17 -24.60
CA ILE A 177 14.18 -12.79 -24.45
C ILE A 177 13.54 -11.85 -25.48
N PRO A 178 13.52 -12.14 -26.80
CA PRO A 178 12.94 -11.23 -27.79
C PRO A 178 11.46 -10.93 -27.54
N ALA A 179 10.66 -11.97 -27.24
CA ALA A 179 9.24 -11.83 -26.99
C ALA A 179 8.94 -11.08 -25.67
N LEU A 180 9.73 -11.37 -24.63
CA LEU A 180 9.59 -10.69 -23.34
C LEU A 180 10.02 -9.22 -23.42
N PHE A 181 11.08 -8.90 -24.17
CA PHE A 181 11.52 -7.53 -24.39
C PHE A 181 10.45 -6.71 -25.11
N GLU A 182 9.92 -7.22 -26.22
CA GLU A 182 8.83 -6.54 -26.95
C GLU A 182 7.60 -6.32 -26.05
N SER A 183 7.24 -7.33 -25.24
CA SER A 183 6.14 -7.20 -24.29
C SER A 183 6.40 -6.15 -23.21
N ALA A 184 7.62 -6.07 -22.66
CA ALA A 184 7.99 -5.08 -21.65
C ALA A 184 7.92 -3.66 -22.22
N THR A 185 8.48 -3.46 -23.42
CA THR A 185 8.48 -2.19 -24.14
C THR A 185 7.06 -1.70 -24.42
N ARG A 186 6.18 -2.59 -24.91
CA ARG A 186 4.77 -2.22 -25.19
C ARG A 186 4.04 -1.80 -23.92
N GLU A 187 4.25 -2.52 -22.81
CA GLU A 187 3.65 -2.19 -21.51
C GLU A 187 4.18 -0.86 -20.98
N ALA A 188 5.48 -0.60 -21.11
CA ALA A 188 6.11 0.66 -20.72
C ALA A 188 5.57 1.84 -21.54
N VAL A 189 5.41 1.69 -22.86
CA VAL A 189 4.82 2.72 -23.73
C VAL A 189 3.37 2.99 -23.34
N ALA A 190 2.57 1.95 -23.11
CA ALA A 190 1.17 2.09 -22.72
C ALA A 190 1.01 2.79 -21.36
N ALA A 191 1.88 2.48 -20.40
CA ALA A 191 1.80 2.99 -19.04
C ALA A 191 2.45 4.38 -18.85
N PHE A 192 3.57 4.63 -19.54
CA PHE A 192 4.45 5.78 -19.27
C PHE A 192 4.72 6.64 -20.50
N GLY A 193 4.21 6.26 -21.68
CA GLY A 193 4.47 6.94 -22.96
C GLY A 193 5.90 6.74 -23.48
N ARG A 194 6.70 5.90 -22.81
CA ARG A 194 8.13 5.71 -23.00
C ARG A 194 8.48 4.23 -22.91
N GLY A 195 9.23 3.73 -23.90
CA GLY A 195 9.48 2.29 -24.10
C GLY A 195 10.86 1.80 -23.66
N GLU A 196 11.71 2.71 -23.17
CA GLU A 196 13.07 2.39 -22.77
C GLU A 196 13.09 1.35 -21.64
N CYS A 197 13.86 0.27 -21.83
CA CYS A 197 14.02 -0.81 -20.86
C CYS A 197 15.51 -1.02 -20.55
N PHE A 198 15.83 -1.50 -19.36
CA PHE A 198 17.17 -1.98 -18.99
C PHE A 198 17.10 -3.44 -18.56
N VAL A 199 18.25 -4.12 -18.54
CA VAL A 199 18.36 -5.51 -18.10
C VAL A 199 19.26 -5.61 -16.88
N GLU A 200 18.89 -6.48 -15.95
CA GLU A 200 19.72 -6.86 -14.81
C GLU A 200 19.66 -8.37 -14.56
N ARG A 201 20.65 -8.90 -13.83
CA ARG A 201 20.60 -10.28 -13.34
C ARG A 201 19.41 -10.42 -12.38
N TYR A 202 18.56 -11.42 -12.61
CA TYR A 202 17.45 -11.71 -11.72
C TYR A 202 17.90 -12.59 -10.57
N LEU A 203 17.62 -12.17 -9.33
CA LEU A 203 17.84 -13.00 -8.15
C LEU A 203 16.62 -13.92 -7.99
N ASP A 204 16.83 -15.24 -8.07
CA ASP A 204 15.77 -16.23 -7.84
C ASP A 204 15.61 -16.45 -6.32
N LYS A 205 14.35 -16.54 -5.87
CA LYS A 205 13.97 -16.68 -4.45
C LYS A 205 14.70 -15.74 -3.48
N PRO A 206 14.77 -14.41 -3.75
CA PRO A 206 15.48 -13.51 -2.87
C PRO A 206 14.66 -13.21 -1.61
N ARG A 207 15.37 -12.91 -0.54
CA ARG A 207 14.81 -12.22 0.63
C ARG A 207 14.78 -10.71 0.37
N HIS A 208 13.73 -10.05 0.82
CA HIS A 208 13.62 -8.60 0.81
C HIS A 208 14.00 -8.08 2.19
N VAL A 209 15.16 -7.44 2.28
CA VAL A 209 15.69 -6.88 3.51
C VAL A 209 15.88 -5.38 3.34
N GLU A 210 15.56 -4.62 4.37
CA GLU A 210 15.62 -3.18 4.31
C GLU A 210 16.23 -2.58 5.58
N THR A 211 16.64 -1.32 5.48
CA THR A 211 17.25 -0.56 6.57
C THR A 211 16.42 0.67 6.88
N GLN A 212 15.90 0.78 8.10
CA GLN A 212 15.30 2.01 8.58
C GLN A 212 16.39 3.02 8.83
N CYS A 213 16.30 4.16 8.17
CA CYS A 213 17.27 5.24 8.33
C CYS A 213 16.59 6.50 8.88
N LEU A 214 17.36 7.24 9.66
CA LEU A 214 17.10 8.63 10.02
C LEU A 214 18.29 9.47 9.60
N ALA A 215 18.05 10.61 8.98
CA ALA A 215 19.09 11.56 8.64
C ALA A 215 18.67 12.97 9.10
N ASP A 216 19.58 13.70 9.75
CA ASP A 216 19.32 15.08 10.14
C ASP A 216 19.89 16.08 9.13
N THR A 217 19.58 17.36 9.34
CA THR A 217 20.09 18.47 8.51
C THR A 217 21.55 18.84 8.82
N HIS A 218 22.21 18.12 9.73
CA HIS A 218 23.60 18.32 10.14
C HIS A 218 24.55 17.28 9.52
N GLY A 219 24.05 16.42 8.63
CA GLY A 219 24.82 15.41 7.91
C GLY A 219 24.97 14.08 8.65
N ASN A 220 24.30 13.90 9.79
CA ASN A 220 24.29 12.62 10.49
C ASN A 220 23.28 11.68 9.84
N VAL A 221 23.66 10.41 9.70
CA VAL A 221 22.77 9.34 9.22
C VAL A 221 22.91 8.15 10.15
N VAL A 222 21.79 7.72 10.70
CA VAL A 222 21.66 6.57 11.61
C VAL A 222 20.83 5.49 10.93
N VAL A 223 21.30 4.25 11.00
CA VAL A 223 20.50 3.08 10.65
C VAL A 223 19.90 2.54 11.95
N VAL A 224 18.59 2.73 12.10
CA VAL A 224 17.86 2.43 13.34
C VAL A 224 17.67 0.93 13.52
N SER A 225 17.29 0.22 12.46
CA SER A 225 17.20 -1.25 12.47
C SER A 225 17.17 -1.77 11.03
N THR A 226 17.52 -3.04 10.86
CA THR A 226 17.13 -3.80 9.67
C THR A 226 15.72 -4.34 9.82
N ARG A 227 15.04 -4.65 8.71
CA ARG A 227 13.78 -5.38 8.66
C ARG A 227 13.81 -6.40 7.54
N ASP A 228 13.16 -7.54 7.75
CA ASP A 228 12.84 -8.50 6.69
C ASP A 228 11.36 -8.37 6.32
N CYS A 229 11.11 -8.16 5.04
CA CYS A 229 9.78 -7.99 4.45
C CYS A 229 9.54 -9.03 3.33
N SER A 230 10.19 -10.19 3.43
CA SER A 230 10.19 -11.22 2.39
C SER A 230 8.82 -11.88 2.20
N LEU A 231 7.99 -11.94 3.25
CA LEU A 231 6.64 -12.49 3.15
C LEU A 231 5.69 -11.45 2.53
N GLN A 232 5.60 -11.51 1.22
CA GLN A 232 4.78 -10.61 0.40
C GLN A 232 3.97 -11.39 -0.63
N ARG A 233 2.84 -10.82 -1.04
CA ARG A 233 1.99 -11.33 -2.13
C ARG A 233 2.00 -10.34 -3.28
N ARG A 234 2.45 -10.73 -4.47
CA ARG A 234 2.48 -9.90 -5.69
C ARG A 234 3.04 -8.50 -5.41
N HIS A 235 4.17 -8.44 -4.70
CA HIS A 235 4.85 -7.21 -4.27
C HIS A 235 4.13 -6.38 -3.18
N GLN A 236 3.05 -6.89 -2.58
CA GLN A 236 2.43 -6.33 -1.38
C GLN A 236 2.98 -7.04 -0.14
N LYS A 237 3.72 -6.31 0.70
CA LYS A 237 4.22 -6.81 2.00
C LYS A 237 3.02 -7.18 2.91
N LEU A 238 3.10 -8.32 3.59
CA LEU A 238 2.03 -8.83 4.47
C LEU A 238 2.50 -9.10 5.89
N VAL A 239 3.74 -9.58 6.04
CA VAL A 239 4.40 -9.77 7.34
C VAL A 239 5.82 -9.24 7.26
N GLU A 240 6.18 -8.48 8.29
CA GLU A 240 7.48 -7.83 8.43
C GLU A 240 8.07 -8.16 9.79
N GLU A 241 9.38 -8.34 9.88
CA GLU A 241 10.04 -8.59 11.16
C GLU A 241 11.33 -7.80 11.34
N ALA A 242 11.58 -7.35 12.58
CA ALA A 242 12.77 -6.62 12.98
C ALA A 242 13.40 -7.25 14.24
N PRO A 243 14.74 -7.23 14.37
CA PRO A 243 15.69 -7.02 13.27
C PRO A 243 15.55 -8.11 12.19
N ALA A 244 16.07 -7.87 10.99
CA ALA A 244 16.07 -8.88 9.94
C ALA A 244 16.85 -10.13 10.41
N PRO A 245 16.21 -11.31 10.55
CA PRO A 245 16.87 -12.48 11.12
C PRO A 245 17.83 -13.10 10.09
N PHE A 246 18.76 -13.94 10.56
CA PHE A 246 19.64 -14.76 9.70
C PHE A 246 20.52 -13.97 8.71
N LEU A 247 20.81 -12.70 8.98
CA LEU A 247 21.90 -11.98 8.30
C LEU A 247 23.24 -12.38 8.92
N THR A 248 24.28 -12.52 8.10
CA THR A 248 25.65 -12.55 8.63
C THR A 248 26.10 -11.17 9.07
N ASP A 249 27.13 -11.10 9.91
CA ASP A 249 27.69 -9.83 10.38
C ASP A 249 28.20 -8.98 9.20
N GLU A 250 28.79 -9.62 8.19
CA GLU A 250 29.25 -8.95 6.97
C GLU A 250 28.09 -8.39 6.15
N GLN A 251 27.00 -9.16 6.01
CA GLN A 251 25.81 -8.67 5.31
C GLN A 251 25.22 -7.47 6.02
N ASN A 252 25.05 -7.56 7.35
CA ASN A 252 24.52 -6.45 8.13
C ASN A 252 25.41 -5.20 8.04
N ALA A 253 26.73 -5.36 8.16
CA ALA A 253 27.68 -4.26 8.03
C ALA A 253 27.61 -3.60 6.63
N GLU A 254 27.47 -4.40 5.57
CA GLU A 254 27.37 -3.89 4.21
C GLU A 254 26.06 -3.13 3.96
N LEU A 255 24.93 -3.65 4.47
CA LEU A 255 23.64 -2.95 4.40
C LEU A 255 23.72 -1.59 5.12
N VAL A 256 24.26 -1.56 6.34
CA VAL A 256 24.41 -0.32 7.12
C VAL A 256 25.31 0.69 6.41
N ARG A 257 26.48 0.24 5.93
CA ARG A 257 27.44 1.09 5.21
C ARG A 257 26.82 1.67 3.93
N ALA A 258 26.20 0.82 3.11
CA ALA A 258 25.60 1.21 1.83
C ALA A 258 24.49 2.23 2.05
N SER A 259 23.57 1.99 2.98
CA SER A 259 22.45 2.92 3.27
C SER A 259 22.95 4.29 3.73
N LYS A 260 23.94 4.33 4.65
CA LYS A 260 24.54 5.60 5.07
C LYS A 260 25.21 6.34 3.92
N ALA A 261 25.93 5.62 3.06
CA ALA A 261 26.61 6.23 1.91
C ALA A 261 25.60 6.79 0.89
N ILE A 262 24.55 6.03 0.55
CA ILE A 262 23.49 6.45 -0.38
C ILE A 262 22.79 7.71 0.13
N LEU A 263 22.37 7.72 1.40
CA LEU A 263 21.61 8.86 1.94
C LEU A 263 22.47 10.12 2.09
N LYS A 264 23.75 9.98 2.41
CA LYS A 264 24.70 11.11 2.43
C LYS A 264 24.93 11.67 1.02
N GLU A 265 25.15 10.79 0.04
CA GLU A 265 25.34 11.19 -1.36
C GLU A 265 24.09 11.89 -1.93
N ALA A 266 22.90 11.48 -1.50
CA ALA A 266 21.64 12.09 -1.91
C ALA A 266 21.29 13.39 -1.16
N GLY A 267 22.06 13.79 -0.14
CA GLY A 267 21.71 14.94 0.72
C GLY A 267 20.40 14.74 1.48
N TYR A 268 20.10 13.50 1.87
CA TYR A 268 18.83 13.11 2.47
C TYR A 268 18.68 13.61 3.91
N HIS A 269 17.45 13.94 4.33
CA HIS A 269 17.08 14.16 5.73
C HIS A 269 15.65 13.64 6.00
N GLY A 270 15.29 13.47 7.27
CA GLY A 270 14.06 12.83 7.70
C GLY A 270 14.18 11.31 7.82
N ALA A 271 13.04 10.63 7.85
CA ALA A 271 12.98 9.16 7.86
C ALA A 271 12.88 8.62 6.44
N GLY A 272 13.71 7.62 6.13
CA GLY A 272 13.73 6.94 4.84
C GLY A 272 14.10 5.47 5.00
N THR A 273 13.92 4.67 3.95
CA THR A 273 14.27 3.25 3.97
C THR A 273 15.00 2.86 2.70
N CYS A 274 16.21 2.29 2.84
CA CYS A 274 16.91 1.67 1.73
C CYS A 274 16.53 0.18 1.67
N GLU A 275 16.02 -0.25 0.53
CA GLU A 275 15.57 -1.62 0.28
C GLU A 275 16.64 -2.41 -0.49
N PHE A 276 16.80 -3.68 -0.13
CA PHE A 276 17.76 -4.60 -0.70
C PHE A 276 17.14 -5.97 -0.97
N LEU A 277 17.71 -6.66 -1.94
CA LEU A 277 17.47 -8.09 -2.18
C LEU A 277 18.70 -8.89 -1.77
N ILE A 278 18.48 -9.97 -1.04
CA ILE A 278 19.52 -10.93 -0.67
C ILE A 278 19.25 -12.25 -1.38
N GLY A 279 20.15 -12.61 -2.30
CA GLY A 279 20.11 -13.86 -3.04
C GLY A 279 20.51 -15.07 -2.20
N GLN A 280 20.16 -16.27 -2.67
CA GLN A 280 20.56 -17.54 -2.03
C GLN A 280 22.07 -17.74 -1.99
N ASP A 281 22.79 -17.14 -2.94
CA ASP A 281 24.26 -17.09 -3.02
C ASP A 281 24.86 -16.01 -2.11
N SER A 282 24.06 -15.41 -1.22
CA SER A 282 24.42 -14.29 -0.35
C SER A 282 24.74 -12.97 -1.08
N THR A 283 24.46 -12.88 -2.39
CA THR A 283 24.57 -11.61 -3.13
C THR A 283 23.59 -10.60 -2.56
N ILE A 284 24.09 -9.43 -2.17
CA ILE A 284 23.26 -8.27 -1.81
C ILE A 284 23.07 -7.41 -3.06
N SER A 285 21.86 -6.90 -3.25
CA SER A 285 21.56 -5.90 -4.26
C SER A 285 20.72 -4.80 -3.68
N PHE A 286 21.17 -3.56 -3.80
CA PHE A 286 20.34 -2.38 -3.62
C PHE A 286 19.19 -2.40 -4.64
N LEU A 287 17.99 -2.09 -4.16
CA LEU A 287 16.77 -2.02 -4.95
C LEU A 287 16.37 -0.56 -5.17
N GLU A 288 16.02 0.14 -4.10
CA GLU A 288 15.58 1.53 -4.14
C GLU A 288 15.64 2.18 -2.74
N VAL A 289 15.40 3.51 -2.69
CA VAL A 289 15.15 4.23 -1.44
C VAL A 289 13.72 4.73 -1.45
N ASN A 290 12.94 4.33 -0.44
CA ASN A 290 11.63 4.90 -0.19
C ASN A 290 11.82 6.18 0.62
N THR A 291 11.37 7.30 0.06
CA THR A 291 11.69 8.64 0.56
C THR A 291 10.67 9.13 1.59
N ARG A 292 10.29 8.23 2.51
CA ARG A 292 9.21 8.43 3.48
C ARG A 292 9.34 7.47 4.66
N LEU A 293 8.52 7.69 5.68
CA LEU A 293 8.25 6.67 6.70
C LEU A 293 7.66 5.42 6.04
N GLN A 294 8.12 4.24 6.44
CA GLN A 294 7.54 2.97 5.98
C GLN A 294 6.33 2.57 6.82
N VAL A 295 5.47 1.72 6.26
CA VAL A 295 4.25 1.24 6.94
C VAL A 295 4.65 0.43 8.17
N GLU A 296 5.65 -0.44 7.96
CA GLU A 296 6.29 -1.37 8.88
C GLU A 296 7.34 -0.73 9.82
N HIS A 297 7.34 0.59 9.93
CA HIS A 297 8.19 1.28 10.91
C HIS A 297 7.96 0.81 12.38
N PRO A 298 6.76 0.38 12.83
CA PRO A 298 6.54 -0.02 14.22
C PRO A 298 7.44 -1.17 14.69
N VAL A 299 7.77 -2.15 13.84
CA VAL A 299 8.70 -3.23 14.26
C VAL A 299 10.08 -2.68 14.59
N THR A 300 10.53 -1.63 13.89
CA THR A 300 11.77 -0.92 14.23
C THR A 300 11.65 -0.16 15.55
N GLU A 301 10.52 0.51 15.79
CA GLU A 301 10.29 1.22 17.06
C GLU A 301 10.29 0.25 18.25
N GLU A 302 9.65 -0.91 18.11
CA GLU A 302 9.51 -1.91 19.17
C GLU A 302 10.84 -2.56 19.60
N VAL A 303 11.78 -2.71 18.66
CA VAL A 303 13.08 -3.33 18.97
C VAL A 303 14.16 -2.34 19.42
N THR A 304 13.97 -1.05 19.15
CA THR A 304 14.93 0.01 19.50
C THR A 304 14.45 0.96 20.59
N GLY A 305 13.14 1.11 20.77
CA GLY A 305 12.53 2.12 21.64
C GLY A 305 12.51 3.54 21.06
N ILE A 306 12.90 3.72 19.79
CA ILE A 306 12.91 5.02 19.12
C ILE A 306 11.56 5.24 18.43
N ASP A 307 10.88 6.35 18.77
CA ASP A 307 9.66 6.80 18.09
C ASP A 307 10.04 7.58 16.83
N LEU A 308 9.85 6.97 15.67
CA LEU A 308 10.31 7.50 14.39
C LEU A 308 9.54 8.75 13.97
N VAL A 309 8.25 8.86 14.29
CA VAL A 309 7.44 10.06 13.99
C VAL A 309 7.90 11.23 14.85
N ARG A 310 8.24 10.99 16.13
CA ARG A 310 8.82 12.03 17.00
C ARG A 310 10.20 12.46 16.53
N GLU A 311 11.04 11.54 16.07
CA GLU A 311 12.32 11.88 15.45
C GLU A 311 12.14 12.71 14.17
N GLN A 312 11.13 12.41 13.34
CA GLN A 312 10.79 13.27 12.20
C GLN A 312 10.44 14.70 12.63
N PHE A 313 9.70 14.89 13.74
CA PHE A 313 9.42 16.23 14.28
C PHE A 313 10.67 16.94 14.78
N ARG A 314 11.58 16.23 15.46
CA ARG A 314 12.87 16.78 15.92
C ARG A 314 13.74 17.21 14.75
N ILE A 315 13.89 16.36 13.74
CA ILE A 315 14.65 16.67 12.52
C ILE A 315 14.03 17.86 11.78
N ALA A 316 12.70 17.91 11.66
CA ALA A 316 12.01 19.04 11.05
C ALA A 316 12.17 20.36 11.83
N ASN A 317 12.43 20.28 13.15
CA ASN A 317 12.81 21.43 13.97
C ASN A 317 14.29 21.83 13.84
N GLY A 318 15.08 21.09 13.03
CA GLY A 318 16.51 21.32 12.85
C GLY A 318 17.37 20.76 13.99
N GLU A 319 16.84 19.85 14.81
CA GLU A 319 17.63 19.20 15.87
C GLU A 319 18.55 18.11 15.28
N PRO A 320 19.76 17.92 15.85
CA PRO A 320 20.59 16.78 15.51
C PRO A 320 20.07 15.49 16.16
N LEU A 321 20.35 14.33 15.55
CA LEU A 321 19.95 13.01 16.08
C LEU A 321 20.53 12.79 17.48
N GLY A 322 21.84 13.01 17.65
CA GLY A 322 22.53 12.94 18.94
C GLY A 322 22.84 11.52 19.43
N TYR A 323 22.72 10.51 18.57
CA TYR A 323 23.05 9.11 18.85
C TYR A 323 23.56 8.40 17.58
N ASP A 324 24.27 7.28 17.77
CA ASP A 324 24.74 6.38 16.70
C ASP A 324 23.72 5.27 16.39
N ASP A 325 24.08 4.28 15.58
CA ASP A 325 23.23 3.13 15.26
C ASP A 325 22.84 2.36 16.55
N PRO A 326 21.56 2.37 16.95
CA PRO A 326 21.11 1.67 18.15
C PRO A 326 21.18 0.16 17.93
N THR A 327 21.50 -0.59 19.00
CA THR A 327 21.45 -2.06 18.96
C THR A 327 20.04 -2.55 19.30
N PRO A 328 19.36 -3.30 18.41
CA PRO A 328 18.07 -3.90 18.71
C PRO A 328 18.14 -4.83 19.94
N THR A 329 17.18 -4.75 20.86
CA THR A 329 17.18 -5.50 22.13
C THR A 329 16.11 -6.59 22.20
N ARG A 330 15.26 -6.67 21.17
CA ARG A 330 14.07 -7.51 21.09
C ARG A 330 13.88 -7.99 19.65
N HIS A 331 12.87 -8.81 19.44
CA HIS A 331 12.38 -9.16 18.11
C HIS A 331 10.90 -8.80 17.99
N SER A 332 10.50 -8.20 16.89
CA SER A 332 9.13 -7.79 16.63
C SER A 332 8.68 -8.27 15.26
N ILE A 333 7.42 -8.71 15.18
CA ILE A 333 6.77 -9.18 13.96
C ILE A 333 5.48 -8.37 13.78
N GLU A 334 5.32 -7.75 12.62
CA GLU A 334 4.11 -7.04 12.22
C GLU A 334 3.31 -7.84 11.21
N PHE A 335 1.99 -7.77 11.35
CA PHE A 335 1.02 -8.34 10.42
C PHE A 335 0.14 -7.23 9.90
N ARG A 336 0.09 -7.05 8.56
CA ARG A 336 -0.86 -6.14 7.93
C ARG A 336 -2.24 -6.76 7.89
N ILE A 337 -3.24 -6.05 8.41
CA ILE A 337 -4.61 -6.55 8.52
C ILE A 337 -5.42 -5.93 7.41
N ASN A 338 -5.49 -6.62 6.27
CA ASN A 338 -6.23 -6.18 5.09
C ASN A 338 -7.64 -6.78 5.05
N GLY A 339 -8.60 -5.99 4.55
CA GLY A 339 -9.96 -6.39 4.22
C GLY A 339 -10.02 -7.18 2.91
N GLU A 340 -9.36 -8.34 2.89
CA GLU A 340 -9.23 -9.21 1.72
C GLU A 340 -9.57 -10.66 2.08
N ASP A 341 -10.24 -11.39 1.18
CA ASP A 341 -10.59 -12.80 1.36
C ASP A 341 -9.48 -13.72 0.86
N ALA A 342 -8.60 -14.14 1.77
CA ALA A 342 -7.50 -15.06 1.45
C ALA A 342 -7.98 -16.41 0.90
N GLY A 343 -9.18 -16.89 1.27
CA GLY A 343 -9.74 -18.14 0.73
C GLY A 343 -10.27 -18.00 -0.70
N ARG A 344 -10.45 -16.76 -1.18
CA ARG A 344 -10.82 -16.45 -2.58
C ARG A 344 -9.69 -15.81 -3.36
N GLY A 345 -8.44 -16.08 -3.00
CA GLY A 345 -7.28 -15.50 -3.70
C GLY A 345 -7.04 -14.04 -3.34
N PHE A 346 -7.36 -13.65 -2.10
CA PHE A 346 -7.16 -12.31 -1.53
C PHE A 346 -7.98 -11.20 -2.20
N LEU A 347 -9.23 -11.50 -2.57
CA LEU A 347 -10.11 -10.48 -3.15
C LEU A 347 -10.43 -9.39 -2.11
N PRO A 348 -10.17 -8.12 -2.41
CA PRO A 348 -10.58 -7.00 -1.57
C PRO A 348 -12.10 -6.96 -1.45
N ALA A 349 -12.60 -6.79 -0.22
CA ALA A 349 -14.02 -6.81 0.07
C ALA A 349 -14.40 -5.61 0.94
N PRO A 350 -14.91 -4.52 0.34
CA PRO A 350 -15.49 -3.44 1.13
C PRO A 350 -16.74 -3.93 1.86
N GLY A 351 -17.06 -3.29 2.98
CA GLY A 351 -18.24 -3.65 3.76
C GLY A 351 -18.29 -2.98 5.13
N PHE A 352 -19.28 -3.37 5.93
CA PHE A 352 -19.52 -2.83 7.26
C PHE A 352 -18.97 -3.75 8.33
N ILE A 353 -18.16 -3.20 9.25
CA ILE A 353 -17.55 -3.97 10.33
C ILE A 353 -18.56 -4.12 11.47
N THR A 354 -19.12 -5.31 11.63
CA THR A 354 -20.10 -5.62 12.69
C THR A 354 -19.41 -5.87 14.03
N GLN A 355 -18.26 -6.51 14.01
CA GLN A 355 -17.46 -6.79 15.20
C GLN A 355 -15.99 -6.48 14.94
N PHE A 356 -15.36 -5.82 15.91
CA PHE A 356 -13.94 -5.54 15.90
C PHE A 356 -13.38 -5.69 17.32
N ARG A 357 -12.63 -6.76 17.55
CA ARG A 357 -12.01 -7.06 18.85
C ARG A 357 -10.52 -7.29 18.65
N PRO A 358 -9.70 -6.23 18.68
CA PRO A 358 -8.25 -6.38 18.57
C PRO A 358 -7.67 -7.14 19.76
N PRO A 359 -6.56 -7.87 19.58
CA PRO A 359 -5.88 -8.55 20.68
C PRO A 359 -5.18 -7.53 21.58
N SER A 360 -4.83 -7.97 22.79
CA SER A 360 -4.10 -7.14 23.76
C SER A 360 -3.17 -7.99 24.64
N GLY A 361 -2.54 -7.35 25.62
CA GLY A 361 -1.65 -7.99 26.59
C GLY A 361 -0.17 -7.78 26.31
N PRO A 362 0.72 -8.46 27.05
CA PRO A 362 2.16 -8.23 26.99
C PRO A 362 2.75 -8.40 25.58
N GLY A 363 3.48 -7.39 25.13
CA GLY A 363 4.16 -7.38 23.83
C GLY A 363 3.23 -7.32 22.63
N VAL A 364 2.00 -6.83 22.80
CA VAL A 364 1.06 -6.60 21.68
C VAL A 364 0.83 -5.10 21.54
N ARG A 365 1.20 -4.56 20.38
CA ARG A 365 0.86 -3.21 19.91
C ARG A 365 -0.12 -3.33 18.75
N PHE A 366 -1.04 -2.36 18.66
CA PHE A 366 -2.07 -2.34 17.63
C PHE A 366 -2.30 -0.92 17.11
N ASP A 367 -1.95 -0.71 15.85
CA ASP A 367 -2.12 0.55 15.14
C ASP A 367 -3.30 0.39 14.16
N SER A 368 -4.39 1.15 14.34
CA SER A 368 -5.65 0.98 13.58
C SER A 368 -6.20 2.30 13.08
N GLY A 369 -6.77 2.27 11.87
CA GLY A 369 -7.56 3.36 11.30
C GLY A 369 -9.07 3.14 11.41
N ILE A 370 -9.49 2.00 11.95
CA ILE A 370 -10.89 1.56 12.00
C ILE A 370 -11.32 1.12 13.41
N GLU A 371 -12.63 1.11 13.64
CA GLU A 371 -13.30 0.57 14.81
C GLU A 371 -14.59 -0.17 14.41
N ALA A 372 -15.21 -0.86 15.37
CA ALA A 372 -16.51 -1.49 15.13
C ALA A 372 -17.55 -0.43 14.69
N GLY A 373 -18.38 -0.77 13.71
CA GLY A 373 -19.38 0.13 13.14
C GLY A 373 -18.87 1.02 12.00
N HIS A 374 -17.61 0.88 11.58
CA HIS A 374 -17.08 1.59 10.42
C HIS A 374 -17.41 0.90 9.10
N ILE A 375 -17.53 1.71 8.05
CA ILE A 375 -17.65 1.24 6.66
C ILE A 375 -16.27 1.30 6.02
N VAL A 376 -15.81 0.16 5.50
CA VAL A 376 -14.62 0.07 4.65
C VAL A 376 -15.08 0.24 3.20
N GLY A 377 -14.78 1.37 2.60
CA GLY A 377 -15.10 1.66 1.20
C GLY A 377 -14.09 1.06 0.23
N GLY A 378 -14.51 0.78 -1.01
CA GLY A 378 -13.64 0.22 -2.06
C GLY A 378 -12.76 1.25 -2.77
N ALA A 379 -12.84 2.54 -2.41
CA ALA A 379 -12.11 3.62 -3.07
C ALA A 379 -10.66 3.80 -2.58
N PHE A 380 -10.27 3.13 -1.50
CA PHE A 380 -8.97 3.29 -0.84
C PHE A 380 -8.30 1.94 -0.57
N ASP A 381 -7.09 1.99 -0.02
CA ASP A 381 -6.31 0.81 0.36
C ASP A 381 -7.07 -0.12 1.32
N SER A 382 -6.87 -1.44 1.16
CA SER A 382 -7.56 -2.48 1.92
C SER A 382 -7.01 -2.67 3.33
N MET A 383 -5.86 -2.07 3.68
CA MET A 383 -5.27 -2.18 5.00
C MET A 383 -6.10 -1.44 6.05
N LEU A 384 -6.55 -2.20 7.04
CA LEU A 384 -7.42 -1.76 8.12
C LEU A 384 -6.61 -1.35 9.35
N ALA A 385 -5.60 -2.17 9.68
CA ALA A 385 -4.78 -2.04 10.88
C ALA A 385 -3.46 -2.80 10.73
N LYS A 386 -2.58 -2.64 11.71
CA LYS A 386 -1.32 -3.34 11.88
C LYS A 386 -1.29 -3.96 13.26
N LEU A 387 -1.05 -5.28 13.31
CA LEU A 387 -0.83 -6.00 14.57
C LEU A 387 0.67 -6.21 14.74
N ILE A 388 1.25 -5.67 15.80
CA ILE A 388 2.69 -5.74 16.06
C ILE A 388 2.92 -6.53 17.33
N VAL A 389 3.75 -7.56 17.24
CA VAL A 389 3.97 -8.51 18.32
C VAL A 389 5.46 -8.64 18.62
N THR A 390 5.82 -8.29 19.84
CA THR A 390 7.20 -8.19 20.30
C THR A 390 7.51 -9.23 21.36
N GLY A 391 8.62 -9.94 21.19
CA GLY A 391 9.21 -10.90 22.14
C GLY A 391 10.65 -10.51 22.49
N ARG A 392 11.26 -11.17 23.49
CA ARG A 392 12.69 -11.01 23.78
C ARG A 392 13.57 -11.57 22.66
N ASN A 393 13.04 -12.53 21.89
CA ASN A 393 13.65 -13.11 20.71
C ASN A 393 12.54 -13.50 19.72
N ARG A 394 12.93 -13.93 18.52
CA ARG A 394 12.00 -14.32 17.45
C ARG A 394 11.02 -15.41 17.89
N ASN A 395 11.48 -16.44 18.61
CA ASN A 395 10.61 -17.53 19.07
C ASN A 395 9.50 -17.04 20.01
N GLU A 396 9.84 -16.21 21.00
CA GLU A 396 8.83 -15.63 21.89
C GLU A 396 7.85 -14.71 21.12
N ALA A 397 8.33 -13.99 20.10
CA ALA A 397 7.46 -13.20 19.23
C ALA A 397 6.47 -14.11 18.47
N LEU A 398 6.94 -15.21 17.86
CA LEU A 398 6.09 -16.20 17.18
C LEU A 398 5.02 -16.82 18.11
N GLU A 399 5.41 -17.22 19.33
CA GLU A 399 4.51 -17.76 20.34
C GLU A 399 3.41 -16.76 20.72
N ARG A 400 3.77 -15.49 20.93
CA ARG A 400 2.82 -14.42 21.21
C ARG A 400 1.94 -14.11 20.00
N SER A 401 2.49 -14.19 18.78
CA SER A 401 1.74 -13.94 17.54
C SER A 401 0.64 -14.96 17.36
N ARG A 402 0.90 -16.24 17.63
CA ARG A 402 -0.13 -17.30 17.62
C ARG A 402 -1.31 -16.94 18.53
N ARG A 403 -1.03 -16.51 19.76
CA ARG A 403 -2.06 -16.07 20.71
C ARG A 403 -2.80 -14.83 20.19
N ALA A 404 -2.09 -13.77 19.83
CA ALA A 404 -2.68 -12.50 19.41
C ALA A 404 -3.56 -12.67 18.17
N LEU A 405 -3.10 -13.40 17.16
CA LEU A 405 -3.87 -13.71 15.96
C LEU A 405 -5.11 -14.57 16.28
N ALA A 406 -5.02 -15.51 17.21
CA ALA A 406 -6.18 -16.32 17.63
C ALA A 406 -7.24 -15.51 18.38
N GLU A 407 -6.83 -14.54 19.19
CA GLU A 407 -7.73 -13.65 19.95
C GLU A 407 -8.44 -12.60 19.07
N PHE A 408 -7.80 -12.21 17.96
CA PHE A 408 -8.28 -11.17 17.06
C PHE A 408 -9.53 -11.62 16.30
N VAL A 409 -10.62 -10.88 16.50
CA VAL A 409 -11.90 -11.07 15.80
C VAL A 409 -12.25 -9.83 14.99
N VAL A 410 -12.50 -10.03 13.70
CA VAL A 410 -13.12 -9.06 12.80
C VAL A 410 -14.26 -9.78 12.09
N ASP A 411 -15.45 -9.18 12.09
CA ASP A 411 -16.65 -9.72 11.45
C ASP A 411 -17.34 -8.64 10.62
N GLY A 412 -18.15 -9.06 9.65
CA GLY A 412 -18.86 -8.21 8.69
C GLY A 412 -18.10 -7.98 7.39
N ILE A 413 -16.78 -8.24 7.36
CA ILE A 413 -15.93 -8.27 6.17
C ILE A 413 -14.90 -9.41 6.27
N PRO A 414 -14.46 -10.02 5.16
CA PRO A 414 -13.33 -10.94 5.17
C PRO A 414 -12.03 -10.19 5.49
N THR A 415 -11.08 -10.89 6.09
CA THR A 415 -9.74 -10.36 6.38
C THR A 415 -8.66 -11.40 6.11
N VAL A 416 -7.42 -10.96 6.04
CA VAL A 416 -6.23 -11.83 5.91
C VAL A 416 -5.80 -12.47 7.24
N ILE A 417 -6.54 -12.28 8.35
CA ILE A 417 -6.20 -12.89 9.65
C ILE A 417 -6.09 -14.43 9.57
N PRO A 418 -7.00 -15.16 8.89
CA PRO A 418 -6.87 -16.61 8.73
C PRO A 418 -5.60 -17.02 7.97
N PHE A 419 -5.16 -16.23 6.99
CA PHE A 419 -3.88 -16.42 6.30
C PHE A 419 -2.71 -16.28 7.28
N HIS A 420 -2.68 -15.21 8.07
CA HIS A 420 -1.63 -15.00 9.07
C HIS A 420 -1.56 -16.13 10.12
N ARG A 421 -2.73 -16.68 10.51
CA ARG A 421 -2.80 -17.85 11.39
C ARG A 421 -2.19 -19.11 10.77
N ALA A 422 -2.36 -19.31 9.46
CA ALA A 422 -1.74 -20.42 8.75
C ALA A 422 -0.22 -20.25 8.65
N VAL A 423 0.24 -19.05 8.26
CA VAL A 423 1.67 -18.74 8.08
C VAL A 423 2.47 -18.86 9.38
N ILE A 424 1.93 -18.40 10.52
CA ILE A 424 2.66 -18.43 11.80
C ILE A 424 2.89 -19.85 12.35
N THR A 425 2.25 -20.85 11.72
CA THR A 425 2.40 -22.28 12.01
C THR A 425 3.07 -23.05 10.87
N ASP A 426 3.36 -22.41 9.75
CA ASP A 426 4.01 -23.02 8.59
C ASP A 426 5.53 -23.12 8.85
N GLU A 427 6.11 -24.31 8.66
CA GLU A 427 7.55 -24.54 8.88
C GLU A 427 8.43 -23.67 7.97
N ALA A 428 7.94 -23.28 6.79
CA ALA A 428 8.67 -22.40 5.89
C ALA A 428 8.91 -21.02 6.50
N PHE A 429 8.03 -20.51 7.36
CA PHE A 429 8.14 -19.21 8.03
C PHE A 429 8.59 -19.32 9.50
N ALA A 430 8.06 -20.32 10.21
CA ALA A 430 8.34 -20.60 11.61
C ALA A 430 8.90 -22.03 11.78
N PRO A 431 10.17 -22.28 11.41
CA PRO A 431 10.80 -23.59 11.56
C PRO A 431 10.74 -24.10 13.01
N THR A 432 10.58 -25.42 13.17
CA THR A 432 10.54 -26.08 14.48
C THR A 432 11.86 -25.93 15.24
N ASP A 433 12.99 -25.92 14.52
CA ASP A 433 14.31 -25.58 15.06
C ASP A 433 14.57 -24.06 14.93
N PRO A 434 14.64 -23.30 16.03
CA PRO A 434 14.91 -21.86 15.98
C PRO A 434 16.27 -21.48 15.38
N ALA A 435 17.21 -22.43 15.27
CA ALA A 435 18.51 -22.21 14.62
C ALA A 435 18.42 -22.30 13.10
N GLN A 436 17.37 -22.90 12.55
CA GLN A 436 17.18 -23.04 11.12
C GLN A 436 16.63 -21.74 10.52
N PRO A 437 17.24 -21.19 9.45
CA PRO A 437 16.65 -20.10 8.70
C PRO A 437 15.29 -20.50 8.11
N PHE A 438 14.35 -19.56 8.08
CA PHE A 438 13.11 -19.75 7.33
C PHE A 438 13.40 -19.85 5.82
N SER A 439 12.53 -20.51 5.06
CA SER A 439 12.65 -20.68 3.61
C SER A 439 11.77 -19.72 2.79
N VAL A 440 11.00 -18.86 3.47
CA VAL A 440 10.22 -17.81 2.82
C VAL A 440 11.10 -16.89 1.98
N HIS A 441 10.64 -16.65 0.76
CA HIS A 441 11.19 -15.67 -0.17
C HIS A 441 10.05 -14.82 -0.76
N THR A 442 10.42 -13.76 -1.47
CA THR A 442 9.51 -12.74 -2.06
C THR A 442 8.39 -13.22 -2.99
N ARG A 443 8.34 -14.52 -3.34
CA ARG A 443 7.34 -15.16 -4.21
C ARG A 443 6.74 -16.43 -3.60
N TRP A 444 7.07 -16.72 -2.33
CA TRP A 444 6.75 -17.98 -1.69
C TRP A 444 5.24 -18.25 -1.69
N ILE A 445 4.42 -17.22 -1.45
CA ILE A 445 2.96 -17.31 -1.48
C ILE A 445 2.44 -17.80 -2.84
N GLU A 446 3.04 -17.34 -3.94
CA GLU A 446 2.60 -17.69 -5.29
C GLU A 446 3.17 -19.01 -5.80
N THR A 447 4.36 -19.42 -5.34
CA THR A 447 5.10 -20.53 -5.95
C THR A 447 5.16 -21.79 -5.11
N GLU A 448 5.08 -21.66 -3.78
CA GLU A 448 5.37 -22.78 -2.86
C GLU A 448 4.31 -22.97 -1.78
N TRP A 449 3.64 -21.89 -1.35
CA TRP A 449 2.64 -21.98 -0.30
C TRP A 449 1.34 -22.62 -0.81
N HIS A 450 0.86 -23.63 -0.07
CA HIS A 450 -0.43 -24.24 -0.33
C HIS A 450 -1.51 -23.54 0.48
N ASN A 451 -2.40 -22.81 -0.19
CA ASN A 451 -3.48 -22.09 0.47
C ASN A 451 -4.53 -23.05 1.06
N THR A 452 -4.56 -23.15 2.38
CA THR A 452 -5.53 -23.94 3.15
C THR A 452 -6.63 -23.08 3.78
N VAL A 453 -6.72 -21.79 3.44
CA VAL A 453 -7.70 -20.87 4.03
C VAL A 453 -9.04 -21.07 3.34
N GLU A 454 -10.07 -21.37 4.13
CA GLU A 454 -11.44 -21.45 3.63
C GLU A 454 -11.98 -20.07 3.24
N PRO A 455 -12.75 -19.96 2.14
CA PRO A 455 -13.47 -18.74 1.78
C PRO A 455 -14.31 -18.21 2.93
N TYR A 456 -14.35 -16.88 3.07
CA TYR A 456 -15.16 -16.26 4.10
C TYR A 456 -16.65 -16.60 3.92
N SER A 457 -17.27 -17.06 5.01
CA SER A 457 -18.67 -17.52 5.03
C SER A 457 -19.60 -16.64 5.88
N GLY A 458 -19.07 -15.58 6.52
CA GLY A 458 -19.86 -14.64 7.29
C GLY A 458 -20.79 -13.81 6.42
N SER A 459 -21.91 -13.35 6.98
CA SER A 459 -22.78 -12.40 6.28
C SER A 459 -22.05 -11.07 6.10
N VAL A 460 -21.74 -10.70 4.86
CA VAL A 460 -21.27 -9.35 4.56
C VAL A 460 -22.45 -8.43 4.88
N ALA A 461 -22.33 -7.66 5.95
CA ALA A 461 -23.38 -6.76 6.35
C ALA A 461 -23.42 -5.61 5.36
N GLU A 462 -24.52 -5.48 4.60
CA GLU A 462 -24.78 -4.24 3.88
C GLU A 462 -24.95 -3.13 4.91
N ALA A 463 -24.11 -2.10 4.81
CA ALA A 463 -24.33 -0.89 5.59
C ALA A 463 -25.73 -0.38 5.28
N LYS A 464 -26.59 -0.25 6.30
CA LYS A 464 -27.71 0.67 6.19
C LYS A 464 -27.09 2.05 6.07
N HIS A 465 -26.84 2.51 4.84
CA HIS A 465 -26.54 3.90 4.59
C HIS A 465 -27.67 4.70 5.22
N ASN A 466 -27.36 5.41 6.30
CA ASN A 466 -28.24 6.44 6.83
C ASN A 466 -28.08 7.68 5.92
N ASP A 467 -28.22 7.45 4.61
CA ASP A 467 -28.31 8.46 3.56
C ASP A 467 -29.72 9.05 3.60
N GLY A 468 -30.06 9.70 4.71
CA GLY A 468 -30.79 10.94 4.48
C GLY A 468 -29.85 11.80 3.65
N GLU A 469 -30.17 12.06 2.37
CA GLU A 469 -29.46 13.03 1.53
C GLU A 469 -29.15 14.25 2.41
N ARG A 470 -27.87 14.43 2.77
CA ARG A 470 -27.47 15.53 3.62
C ARG A 470 -27.64 16.80 2.81
N GLN A 471 -28.25 17.81 3.42
CA GLN A 471 -28.50 19.09 2.79
C GLN A 471 -27.46 20.10 3.29
N THR A 472 -26.77 20.76 2.35
CA THR A 472 -25.99 21.95 2.66
C THR A 472 -26.91 23.15 2.65
N ILE A 473 -27.07 23.79 3.80
CA ILE A 473 -27.81 25.05 3.93
C ILE A 473 -26.84 26.19 4.21
N VAL A 474 -27.13 27.38 3.66
CA VAL A 474 -26.39 28.59 3.99
C VAL A 474 -27.13 29.28 5.12
N ILE A 475 -26.50 29.40 6.28
CA ILE A 475 -27.00 30.18 7.42
C ILE A 475 -26.15 31.44 7.59
N GLU A 476 -26.72 32.49 8.17
CA GLU A 476 -25.98 33.71 8.50
C GLU A 476 -25.82 33.77 10.03
N VAL A 477 -24.59 33.77 10.52
CA VAL A 477 -24.25 33.90 11.94
C VAL A 477 -23.43 35.17 12.10
N ASP A 478 -23.91 36.11 12.91
CA ASP A 478 -23.28 37.42 13.15
C ASP A 478 -22.94 38.21 11.86
N GLY A 479 -23.83 38.19 10.87
CA GLY A 479 -23.65 38.87 9.57
C GLY A 479 -22.73 38.14 8.59
N LYS A 480 -22.22 36.96 8.95
CA LYS A 480 -21.35 36.12 8.11
C LYS A 480 -22.14 34.94 7.58
N ARG A 481 -22.16 34.76 6.25
CA ARG A 481 -22.71 33.56 5.62
C ARG A 481 -21.80 32.36 5.86
N ILE A 482 -22.37 31.30 6.40
CA ILE A 482 -21.72 30.03 6.74
C ILE A 482 -22.51 28.90 6.09
N GLU A 483 -21.82 28.03 5.38
CA GLU A 483 -22.41 26.78 4.88
C GLU A 483 -22.38 25.72 5.96
N VAL A 484 -23.54 25.10 6.21
CA VAL A 484 -23.73 24.06 7.21
C VAL A 484 -24.33 22.83 6.53
N ALA A 485 -23.62 21.70 6.62
CA ALA A 485 -24.09 20.41 6.13
C ALA A 485 -24.87 19.68 7.23
N LEU A 486 -26.18 19.48 7.03
CA LEU A 486 -27.06 18.80 7.98
C LEU A 486 -27.37 17.36 7.55
N PRO A 487 -27.47 16.41 8.51
CA PRO A 487 -28.14 15.13 8.28
C PRO A 487 -29.51 15.31 7.61
N GLY A 488 -29.89 14.44 6.67
CA GLY A 488 -31.17 14.59 5.95
C GLY A 488 -32.43 14.50 6.83
N ASP A 489 -32.30 14.00 8.07
CA ASP A 489 -33.33 13.96 9.11
C ASP A 489 -33.39 15.23 9.98
N LEU A 490 -32.34 16.06 9.98
CA LEU A 490 -32.34 17.41 10.58
C LEU A 490 -32.65 18.46 9.52
N ALA A 491 -33.92 18.68 9.23
CA ALA A 491 -34.37 19.85 8.46
C ALA A 491 -34.78 20.99 9.40
N LEU A 492 -33.99 22.06 9.45
CA LEU A 492 -34.32 23.30 10.17
C LEU A 492 -35.17 24.21 9.28
N GLY A 493 -36.49 24.09 9.43
CA GLY A 493 -37.46 24.96 8.77
C GLY A 493 -38.84 24.36 8.82
N GLY A 494 -39.71 24.88 9.69
CA GLY A 494 -41.09 24.45 9.94
C GLY A 494 -42.08 24.64 8.77
N GLY A 495 -41.71 24.22 7.56
CA GLY A 495 -42.66 23.96 6.49
C GLY A 495 -43.26 22.59 6.71
N THR A 496 -44.60 22.55 6.79
CA THR A 496 -45.42 21.33 6.96
C THR A 496 -44.74 20.09 6.40
N ALA A 497 -44.55 19.08 7.27
CA ALA A 497 -44.22 17.74 6.84
C ALA A 497 -45.28 17.33 5.80
N LYS A 498 -44.94 17.45 4.52
CA LYS A 498 -45.69 16.80 3.45
C LYS A 498 -45.58 15.33 3.79
N LYS A 499 -46.67 14.76 4.33
CA LYS A 499 -46.89 13.32 4.39
C LYS A 499 -46.31 12.75 3.10
N LYS A 500 -45.37 11.81 3.21
CA LYS A 500 -44.81 11.06 2.08
C LYS A 500 -45.98 10.74 1.15
N ALA A 501 -45.99 11.34 -0.04
CA ALA A 501 -46.81 10.82 -1.11
C ALA A 501 -46.45 9.32 -1.23
N PRO A 502 -47.43 8.41 -1.40
CA PRO A 502 -47.09 7.03 -1.70
C PRO A 502 -46.09 7.08 -2.85
N LYS A 503 -44.93 6.46 -2.66
CA LYS A 503 -43.90 6.39 -3.70
C LYS A 503 -44.63 6.01 -4.97
N ARG A 504 -44.68 6.93 -5.96
CA ARG A 504 -44.80 6.50 -7.34
C ARG A 504 -43.73 5.44 -7.46
N SER A 505 -44.13 4.23 -7.85
CA SER A 505 -43.20 3.23 -8.32
C SER A 505 -42.34 3.93 -9.36
N SER A 506 -41.17 4.40 -8.94
CA SER A 506 -40.09 4.64 -9.86
C SER A 506 -39.95 3.29 -10.52
N SER A 507 -40.32 3.24 -11.79
CA SER A 507 -39.80 2.24 -12.68
C SER A 507 -38.29 2.29 -12.49
N SER A 508 -37.79 1.46 -11.58
CA SER A 508 -36.52 0.83 -11.81
C SER A 508 -36.66 0.38 -13.25
N LYS A 509 -35.85 0.95 -14.15
CA LYS A 509 -35.23 0.05 -15.11
C LYS A 509 -34.68 -1.03 -14.21
N ARG A 510 -35.39 -2.17 -14.19
CA ARG A 510 -34.83 -3.42 -13.69
C ARG A 510 -33.45 -3.42 -14.32
N SER A 511 -32.40 -3.21 -13.52
CA SER A 511 -31.20 -3.99 -13.75
C SER A 511 -31.75 -5.40 -13.90
N ALA A 512 -31.65 -5.94 -15.11
CA ALA A 512 -32.11 -7.27 -15.39
C ALA A 512 -31.63 -8.14 -14.22
N ALA A 513 -32.51 -9.01 -13.71
CA ALA A 513 -32.04 -10.08 -12.84
C ALA A 513 -30.79 -10.64 -13.52
N VAL A 514 -29.64 -10.58 -12.84
CA VAL A 514 -28.38 -11.11 -13.36
C VAL A 514 -28.71 -12.56 -13.69
N SER A 515 -28.91 -12.85 -14.97
CA SER A 515 -29.21 -14.20 -15.40
C SER A 515 -28.01 -15.05 -15.02
N GLY A 516 -28.18 -16.36 -14.83
CA GLY A 516 -27.04 -17.28 -14.66
C GLY A 516 -26.06 -17.26 -15.85
N ASP A 517 -26.38 -16.50 -16.90
CA ASP A 517 -25.56 -16.26 -18.08
C ASP A 517 -24.61 -15.07 -17.92
N ALA A 518 -24.89 -14.10 -17.04
CA ALA A 518 -24.10 -12.88 -16.94
C ALA A 518 -22.84 -13.08 -16.08
N LEU A 519 -21.67 -12.93 -16.70
CA LEU A 519 -20.38 -12.83 -16.02
C LEU A 519 -20.19 -11.39 -15.55
N THR A 520 -20.13 -11.19 -14.24
CA THR A 520 -20.07 -9.85 -13.63
C THR A 520 -18.70 -9.54 -13.05
N ALA A 521 -18.40 -8.25 -12.92
CA ALA A 521 -17.19 -7.75 -12.28
C ALA A 521 -17.22 -8.10 -10.78
N PRO A 522 -16.25 -8.88 -10.27
CA PRO A 522 -16.24 -9.29 -8.87
C PRO A 522 -15.86 -8.15 -7.92
N MET A 523 -15.42 -7.01 -8.45
CA MET A 523 -15.07 -5.80 -7.71
C MET A 523 -15.09 -4.59 -8.64
N GLN A 524 -15.00 -3.39 -8.06
CA GLN A 524 -14.77 -2.18 -8.86
C GLN A 524 -13.34 -2.20 -9.43
N GLY A 525 -13.20 -1.93 -10.72
CA GLY A 525 -11.90 -1.87 -11.38
C GLY A 525 -11.99 -1.35 -12.81
N THR A 526 -10.86 -1.22 -13.47
CA THR A 526 -10.76 -0.79 -14.86
C THR A 526 -10.50 -1.99 -15.77
N ILE A 527 -11.29 -2.17 -16.82
CA ILE A 527 -11.07 -3.27 -17.78
C ILE A 527 -9.79 -2.97 -18.58
N VAL A 528 -8.75 -3.78 -18.42
CA VAL A 528 -7.48 -3.60 -19.15
C VAL A 528 -7.39 -4.48 -20.39
N LYS A 529 -8.16 -5.58 -20.42
CA LYS A 529 -8.23 -6.46 -21.59
C LYS A 529 -9.58 -7.17 -21.67
N ILE A 530 -10.06 -7.38 -22.89
CA ILE A 530 -11.12 -8.35 -23.19
C ILE A 530 -10.49 -9.40 -24.10
N ALA A 531 -10.44 -10.64 -23.61
CA ALA A 531 -9.73 -11.75 -24.25
C ALA A 531 -10.61 -12.55 -25.20
N VAL A 532 -11.91 -12.26 -25.25
CA VAL A 532 -12.91 -12.96 -26.07
C VAL A 532 -13.61 -12.04 -27.06
N LYS A 533 -14.26 -12.61 -28.07
CA LYS A 533 -15.11 -11.90 -29.03
C LYS A 533 -16.55 -12.36 -28.90
N GLU A 534 -17.49 -11.50 -29.29
CA GLU A 534 -18.88 -11.90 -29.43
C GLU A 534 -19.02 -13.03 -30.46
N GLY A 535 -19.79 -14.06 -30.12
CA GLY A 535 -19.92 -15.30 -30.87
C GLY A 535 -18.82 -16.35 -30.62
N GLN A 536 -17.80 -16.05 -29.81
CA GLN A 536 -16.78 -17.04 -29.43
C GLN A 536 -17.34 -18.04 -28.42
N THR A 537 -17.05 -19.33 -28.62
CA THR A 537 -17.30 -20.37 -27.60
C THR A 537 -16.13 -20.38 -26.61
N VAL A 538 -16.44 -20.43 -25.32
CA VAL A 538 -15.49 -20.49 -24.21
C VAL A 538 -15.79 -21.69 -23.34
N GLU A 539 -14.75 -22.28 -22.75
CA GLU A 539 -14.88 -23.31 -21.72
C GLU A 539 -14.86 -22.71 -20.31
N VAL A 540 -15.45 -23.42 -19.33
CA VAL A 540 -15.37 -23.02 -17.92
C VAL A 540 -13.91 -22.85 -17.48
N GLY A 541 -13.61 -21.72 -16.86
CA GLY A 541 -12.25 -21.36 -16.45
C GLY A 541 -11.39 -20.68 -17.53
N GLU A 542 -11.86 -20.57 -18.78
CA GLU A 542 -11.16 -19.85 -19.84
C GLU A 542 -11.17 -18.34 -19.60
N LEU A 543 -10.09 -17.65 -19.95
CA LEU A 543 -9.92 -16.22 -19.73
C LEU A 543 -10.89 -15.41 -20.61
N VAL A 544 -11.72 -14.57 -19.98
CA VAL A 544 -12.70 -13.72 -20.67
C VAL A 544 -12.26 -12.27 -20.70
N ALA A 545 -11.83 -11.73 -19.57
CA ALA A 545 -11.38 -10.34 -19.45
C ALA A 545 -10.26 -10.24 -18.41
N VAL A 546 -9.56 -9.12 -18.38
CA VAL A 546 -8.62 -8.76 -17.31
C VAL A 546 -9.08 -7.43 -16.74
N LEU A 547 -9.29 -7.41 -15.42
CA LEU A 547 -9.69 -6.24 -14.65
C LEU A 547 -8.48 -5.76 -13.84
N GLU A 548 -8.13 -4.48 -13.93
CA GLU A 548 -7.17 -3.86 -13.03
C GLU A 548 -7.91 -3.23 -11.86
N ALA A 549 -7.61 -3.70 -10.66
CA ALA A 549 -8.09 -3.09 -9.42
C ALA A 549 -6.94 -3.07 -8.42
N MET A 550 -6.80 -1.98 -7.66
CA MET A 550 -5.79 -1.84 -6.61
C MET A 550 -4.36 -2.19 -7.07
N LYS A 551 -3.99 -1.70 -8.26
CA LYS A 551 -2.69 -1.94 -8.93
C LYS A 551 -2.40 -3.38 -9.34
N MET A 552 -3.37 -4.30 -9.23
CA MET A 552 -3.24 -5.68 -9.67
C MET A 552 -4.13 -5.95 -10.88
N GLU A 553 -3.57 -6.60 -11.90
CA GLU A 553 -4.35 -7.23 -12.94
C GLU A 553 -4.95 -8.54 -12.43
N GLN A 554 -6.25 -8.70 -12.66
CA GLN A 554 -7.00 -9.88 -12.28
C GLN A 554 -7.65 -10.50 -13.53
N PRO A 555 -7.31 -11.76 -13.85
CA PRO A 555 -8.04 -12.49 -14.88
C PRO A 555 -9.46 -12.80 -14.41
N ILE A 556 -10.44 -12.44 -15.25
CA ILE A 556 -11.84 -12.79 -15.10
C ILE A 556 -12.11 -13.95 -16.05
N ASN A 557 -12.37 -15.11 -15.47
CA ASN A 557 -12.56 -16.36 -16.21
C ASN A 557 -14.04 -16.68 -16.36
N ALA A 558 -14.38 -17.45 -17.40
CA ALA A 558 -15.73 -17.92 -17.65
C ALA A 558 -16.23 -18.80 -16.49
N HIS A 559 -17.38 -18.44 -15.91
CA HIS A 559 -18.01 -19.21 -14.82
C HIS A 559 -18.74 -20.46 -15.33
N LYS A 560 -18.91 -20.59 -16.65
CA LYS A 560 -19.48 -21.76 -17.32
C LYS A 560 -19.05 -21.81 -18.79
N SER A 561 -19.11 -22.99 -19.41
CA SER A 561 -18.92 -23.15 -20.84
C SER A 561 -20.12 -22.61 -21.63
N GLY A 562 -19.88 -22.04 -22.80
CA GLY A 562 -20.94 -21.53 -23.68
C GLY A 562 -20.44 -20.52 -24.70
N THR A 563 -21.36 -19.86 -25.40
CA THR A 563 -21.03 -18.83 -26.39
C THR A 563 -21.23 -17.44 -25.80
N ILE A 564 -20.27 -16.55 -26.06
CA ILE A 564 -20.36 -15.13 -25.69
C ILE A 564 -21.44 -14.46 -26.56
N THR A 565 -22.54 -14.01 -25.95
CA THR A 565 -23.67 -13.39 -26.68
C THR A 565 -23.79 -11.87 -26.49
N GLY A 566 -22.89 -11.28 -25.70
CA GLY A 566 -22.84 -9.84 -25.52
C GLY A 566 -21.64 -9.45 -24.67
N ILE A 567 -20.98 -8.35 -25.04
CA ILE A 567 -19.88 -7.74 -24.30
C ILE A 567 -20.34 -6.35 -23.88
N ALA A 568 -20.49 -6.13 -22.58
CA ALA A 568 -21.12 -4.94 -22.00
C ALA A 568 -20.11 -3.90 -21.47
N ALA A 569 -18.82 -4.24 -21.42
CA ALA A 569 -17.74 -3.35 -21.03
C ALA A 569 -16.69 -3.25 -22.15
N ALA A 570 -15.96 -2.15 -22.23
CA ALA A 570 -14.84 -1.93 -23.14
C ALA A 570 -13.51 -1.76 -22.39
N VAL A 571 -12.39 -1.97 -23.09
CA VAL A 571 -11.06 -1.70 -22.53
C VAL A 571 -10.94 -0.20 -22.21
N GLY A 572 -10.52 0.11 -20.98
CA GLY A 572 -10.47 1.44 -20.41
C GLY A 572 -11.68 1.80 -19.52
N ASP A 573 -12.78 1.03 -19.59
CA ASP A 573 -13.96 1.31 -18.77
C ASP A 573 -13.70 1.01 -17.30
N THR A 574 -14.13 1.92 -16.42
CA THR A 574 -14.20 1.66 -14.98
C THR A 574 -15.57 1.10 -14.64
N VAL A 575 -15.60 -0.17 -14.22
CA VAL A 575 -16.83 -0.90 -13.90
C VAL A 575 -16.98 -1.03 -12.39
N PRO A 576 -18.18 -0.81 -11.82
CA PRO A 576 -18.44 -1.07 -10.40
C PRO A 576 -18.60 -2.58 -10.12
N HIS A 577 -18.50 -2.96 -8.85
CA HIS A 577 -18.82 -4.33 -8.40
C HIS A 577 -20.21 -4.76 -8.89
N GLY A 578 -20.30 -5.96 -9.46
CA GLY A 578 -21.54 -6.55 -9.97
C GLY A 578 -21.97 -6.07 -11.35
N ALA A 579 -21.21 -5.17 -12.00
CA ALA A 579 -21.47 -4.79 -13.38
C ALA A 579 -21.27 -5.97 -14.34
N VAL A 580 -22.16 -6.16 -15.30
CA VAL A 580 -22.01 -7.22 -16.31
C VAL A 580 -20.83 -6.89 -17.23
N ILE A 581 -19.91 -7.84 -17.39
CA ILE A 581 -18.78 -7.73 -18.33
C ILE A 581 -19.17 -8.40 -19.65
N VAL A 582 -19.63 -9.66 -19.59
CA VAL A 582 -20.12 -10.41 -20.75
C VAL A 582 -21.32 -11.29 -20.38
N GLU A 583 -22.09 -11.71 -21.39
CA GLU A 583 -23.08 -12.79 -21.27
C GLU A 583 -22.57 -14.07 -21.92
N ILE A 584 -22.63 -15.19 -21.20
CA ILE A 584 -22.28 -16.54 -21.65
C ILE A 584 -23.56 -17.37 -21.68
N LYS A 585 -24.02 -17.76 -22.86
CA LYS A 585 -25.19 -18.66 -23.00
C LYS A 585 -24.76 -20.06 -23.36
N GLU A 586 -25.45 -21.05 -22.81
CA GLU A 586 -25.21 -22.44 -23.19
C GLU A 586 -25.39 -22.61 -24.70
N THR A 587 -24.42 -23.26 -25.35
CA THR A 587 -24.55 -23.73 -26.72
C THR A 587 -25.70 -24.74 -26.77
N GLY A 588 -26.84 -24.33 -27.32
CA GLY A 588 -27.95 -25.25 -27.59
C GLY A 588 -27.51 -26.38 -28.52
N ILE A 589 -27.93 -27.60 -28.19
CA ILE A 589 -27.96 -28.74 -29.12
C ILE A 589 -28.95 -28.43 -30.25
#